data_AF-A0A929W4T7-F1
#
_entry.id   AF-A0A929W4T7-F1
#
_cell.length_a   1.000
_cell.length_b   1.000
_cell.length_c   1.000
_cell.angle_alpha   90.00
_cell.angle_beta   90.00
_cell.angle_gamma   90.00
#
_symmetry.space_group_name_H-M   'P 1'
#
loop_
_entity.id
_entity.type
_entity.pdbx_description
1 polymer ?
#
loop_
_entity_poly.entity_id
_entity_poly.type
_entity_poly.pdbx_seq_one_letter_code
_entity_poly.pdbx_strand_id
1 'polypeptide(L)'
;RLTSRLDSIASDIKAGKFSFEDASQQLSDDKATRNNKGLMVAQDESTGALTARFQMKSLPQDIAKVVDTMKVGEVSQAFRMMDEKTGQEICAIVKLKDRIESHRANITDDFQVLKSMILQKRQNEALQKWIAEKIKTTYTRINPEWRNHTFQHEGWIK
;
A
#
# COMPACT_ATOMS: atom_id res chain seq x y z
N ARG A 1 -27.06 -10.21 -12.12
CA ARG A 1 -28.06 -9.68 -11.15
C ARG A 1 -27.41 -8.73 -10.14
N LEU A 2 -26.26 -9.06 -9.54
CA LEU A 2 -25.55 -8.16 -8.61
C LEU A 2 -25.01 -6.89 -9.29
N THR A 3 -24.42 -7.03 -10.49
CA THR A 3 -23.94 -5.90 -11.29
C THR A 3 -25.04 -4.88 -11.62
N SER A 4 -26.23 -5.33 -12.02
CA SER A 4 -27.34 -4.44 -12.38
C SER A 4 -27.84 -3.55 -11.23
N ARG A 5 -27.75 -4.03 -9.98
CA ARG A 5 -28.09 -3.21 -8.80
C ARG A 5 -27.02 -2.14 -8.55
N LEU A 6 -25.75 -2.54 -8.61
CA LEU A 6 -24.63 -1.61 -8.48
C LEU A 6 -24.60 -0.59 -9.62
N ASP A 7 -24.90 -0.98 -10.85
CA ASP A 7 -24.99 -0.05 -11.99
C ASP A 7 -26.08 1.00 -11.81
N SER A 8 -27.23 0.63 -11.21
CA SER A 8 -28.27 1.60 -10.84
C SER A 8 -27.75 2.59 -9.80
N ILE A 9 -27.06 2.08 -8.76
CA ILE A 9 -26.47 2.92 -7.70
C ILE A 9 -25.41 3.86 -8.31
N ALA A 10 -24.52 3.37 -9.17
CA ALA A 10 -23.52 4.17 -9.86
C ALA A 10 -24.17 5.28 -10.71
N SER A 11 -25.27 4.95 -11.40
CA SER A 11 -26.02 5.91 -12.22
C SER A 11 -26.72 6.98 -11.38
N ASP A 12 -27.30 6.60 -10.24
CA ASP A 12 -27.94 7.54 -9.31
C ASP A 12 -26.93 8.48 -8.63
N ILE A 13 -25.73 7.99 -8.31
CA ILE A 13 -24.61 8.81 -7.82
C ILE A 13 -24.17 9.79 -8.90
N LYS A 14 -24.01 9.34 -10.16
CA LYS A 14 -23.66 10.20 -11.30
C LYS A 14 -24.73 11.25 -11.59
N ALA A 15 -25.99 10.91 -11.39
CA ALA A 15 -27.12 11.83 -11.52
C ALA A 15 -27.25 12.80 -10.33
N GLY A 16 -26.40 12.69 -9.31
CA GLY A 16 -26.39 13.58 -8.14
C GLY A 16 -27.56 13.34 -7.18
N LYS A 17 -28.26 12.20 -7.26
CA LYS A 17 -29.38 11.90 -6.35
C LYS A 17 -28.92 11.69 -4.90
N PHE A 18 -27.68 11.19 -4.72
CA PHE A 18 -27.03 11.05 -3.43
C PHE A 18 -25.50 11.02 -3.61
N SER A 19 -24.76 11.30 -2.53
CA SER A 19 -23.29 11.32 -2.56
C SER A 19 -22.71 9.90 -2.52
N PHE A 20 -21.50 9.74 -3.07
CA PHE A 20 -20.78 8.45 -3.00
C PHE A 20 -20.49 8.06 -1.55
N GLU A 21 -20.20 9.06 -0.72
CA GLU A 21 -19.91 8.92 0.69
C GLU A 21 -21.13 8.34 1.45
N ASP A 22 -22.33 8.87 1.20
CA ASP A 22 -23.56 8.36 1.80
C ASP A 22 -23.91 6.96 1.29
N ALA A 23 -23.73 6.73 -0.03
CA ALA A 23 -23.93 5.43 -0.64
C ALA A 23 -23.01 4.39 -0.01
N SER A 24 -21.72 4.72 0.16
CA SER A 24 -20.73 3.82 0.75
C SER A 24 -21.06 3.46 2.19
N GLN A 25 -21.66 4.37 2.96
CA GLN A 25 -22.00 4.11 4.35
C GLN A 25 -23.21 3.17 4.48
N GLN A 26 -24.18 3.28 3.57
CA GLN A 26 -25.45 2.53 3.64
C GLN A 26 -25.44 1.24 2.82
N LEU A 27 -24.71 1.20 1.70
CA LEU A 27 -24.78 0.13 0.71
C LEU A 27 -23.48 -0.69 0.60
N SER A 28 -22.36 -0.23 1.19
CA SER A 28 -21.12 -1.01 1.15
C SER A 28 -21.17 -2.22 2.07
N ASP A 29 -20.92 -3.40 1.52
CA ASP A 29 -20.70 -4.64 2.27
C ASP A 29 -19.28 -4.72 2.87
N ASP A 30 -18.34 -3.89 2.40
CA ASP A 30 -16.99 -3.82 2.97
C ASP A 30 -16.99 -2.98 4.26
N LYS A 31 -16.96 -3.69 5.39
CA LYS A 31 -16.93 -3.09 6.74
C LYS A 31 -15.73 -2.16 6.95
N ALA A 32 -14.60 -2.39 6.29
CA ALA A 32 -13.40 -1.59 6.46
C ALA A 32 -13.57 -0.18 5.87
N THR A 33 -14.11 -0.10 4.66
CA THR A 33 -14.31 1.18 3.96
C THR A 33 -15.65 1.85 4.32
N ARG A 34 -16.69 1.11 4.69
CA ARG A 34 -18.01 1.64 5.09
C ARG A 34 -17.93 2.68 6.20
N ASN A 35 -17.16 2.38 7.26
CA ASN A 35 -16.99 3.29 8.40
C ASN A 35 -16.12 4.52 8.06
N ASN A 36 -15.40 4.48 6.94
CA ASN A 36 -14.54 5.55 6.46
C ASN A 36 -15.11 6.25 5.21
N LYS A 37 -16.45 6.22 5.03
CA LYS A 37 -17.14 6.83 3.88
C LYS A 37 -16.57 6.39 2.51
N GLY A 38 -16.20 5.10 2.40
CA GLY A 38 -15.64 4.54 1.17
C GLY A 38 -14.17 4.88 0.93
N LEU A 39 -13.50 5.56 1.87
CA LEU A 39 -12.09 5.90 1.75
C LEU A 39 -11.23 4.67 2.06
N MET A 40 -10.57 4.18 1.01
CA MET A 40 -9.58 3.11 1.12
C MET A 40 -8.36 3.62 1.88
N VAL A 41 -7.76 2.74 2.70
CA VAL A 41 -6.55 3.03 3.46
C VAL A 41 -5.51 1.99 3.09
N ALA A 42 -4.36 2.46 2.63
CA ALA A 42 -3.18 1.65 2.37
C ALA A 42 -2.29 1.66 3.60
N GLN A 43 -1.65 0.54 3.89
CA GLN A 43 -0.52 0.52 4.81
C GLN A 43 0.74 0.76 3.99
N ASP A 44 1.49 1.79 4.33
CA ASP A 44 2.79 2.04 3.73
C ASP A 44 3.76 0.92 4.18
N GLU A 45 4.30 0.14 3.23
CA GLU A 45 5.18 -0.99 3.54
C GLU A 45 6.47 -0.57 4.26
N SER A 46 6.95 0.66 4.02
CA SER A 46 8.22 1.13 4.55
C SER A 46 8.11 1.66 5.97
N THR A 47 6.97 2.26 6.32
CA THR A 47 6.76 2.93 7.61
C THR A 47 5.71 2.25 8.50
N GLY A 48 4.92 1.35 7.93
CA GLY A 48 3.74 0.77 8.58
C GLY A 48 2.61 1.80 8.82
N ALA A 49 2.75 3.03 8.33
CA ALA A 49 1.77 4.09 8.52
C ALA A 49 0.53 3.84 7.65
N LEU A 50 -0.64 4.14 8.22
CA LEU A 50 -1.91 4.12 7.49
C LEU A 50 -2.01 5.42 6.68
N THR A 51 -2.13 5.29 5.36
CA THR A 51 -2.28 6.45 4.47
C THR A 51 -3.50 6.24 3.56
N ALA A 52 -4.15 7.33 3.16
CA ALA A 52 -5.23 7.28 2.17
C ALA A 52 -4.71 7.31 0.72
N ARG A 53 -3.39 7.20 0.52
CA ARG A 53 -2.73 7.30 -0.78
C ARG A 53 -2.27 5.91 -1.20
N PHE A 54 -2.59 5.53 -2.42
CA PHE A 54 -2.16 4.27 -3.01
C PHE A 54 -1.16 4.55 -4.12
N GLN A 55 -0.13 3.71 -4.18
CA GLN A 55 0.69 3.65 -5.38
C GLN A 55 -0.06 2.83 -6.43
N MET A 56 0.05 3.18 -7.71
CA MET A 56 -0.65 2.43 -8.77
C MET A 56 -0.24 0.94 -8.78
N LYS A 57 1.00 0.64 -8.35
CA LYS A 57 1.53 -0.73 -8.24
C LYS A 57 0.94 -1.54 -7.09
N SER A 58 0.44 -0.88 -6.05
CA SER A 58 -0.15 -1.54 -4.88
C SER A 58 -1.67 -1.70 -5.01
N LEU A 59 -2.26 -1.26 -6.12
CA LEU A 59 -3.68 -1.47 -6.40
C LEU A 59 -3.89 -2.83 -7.08
N PRO A 60 -4.97 -3.54 -6.72
CA PRO A 60 -5.41 -4.71 -7.48
C PRO A 60 -5.56 -4.38 -8.97
N GLN A 61 -5.15 -5.31 -9.82
CA GLN A 61 -5.07 -5.07 -11.27
C GLN A 61 -6.42 -4.66 -11.89
N ASP A 62 -7.53 -5.19 -11.35
CA ASP A 62 -8.89 -4.85 -11.79
C ASP A 62 -9.24 -3.39 -11.48
N ILE A 63 -8.88 -2.90 -10.28
CA ILE A 63 -9.08 -1.50 -9.89
C ILE A 63 -8.16 -0.59 -10.70
N ALA A 64 -6.88 -0.96 -10.87
CA ALA A 64 -5.90 -0.14 -11.57
C ALA A 64 -6.31 0.18 -13.01
N LYS A 65 -6.84 -0.81 -13.75
CA LYS A 65 -7.35 -0.62 -15.13
C LYS A 65 -8.50 0.38 -15.19
N VAL A 66 -9.42 0.30 -14.23
CA VAL A 66 -10.59 1.19 -14.17
C VAL A 66 -10.15 2.60 -13.81
N VAL A 67 -9.37 2.75 -12.74
CA VAL A 67 -8.88 4.05 -12.24
C VAL A 67 -8.01 4.78 -13.25
N ASP A 68 -7.22 4.07 -14.07
CA ASP A 68 -6.35 4.71 -15.05
C ASP A 68 -7.13 5.52 -16.10
N THR A 69 -8.32 5.02 -16.48
CA THR A 69 -9.23 5.67 -17.44
C THR A 69 -10.14 6.74 -16.85
N MET A 70 -10.16 6.88 -15.53
CA MET A 70 -11.09 7.78 -14.82
C MET A 70 -10.48 9.16 -14.56
N LYS A 71 -11.35 10.17 -14.51
CA LYS A 71 -10.98 11.52 -14.06
C LYS A 71 -11.17 11.68 -12.55
N VAL A 72 -10.45 12.63 -11.97
CA VAL A 72 -10.63 13.02 -10.56
C VAL A 72 -12.06 13.47 -10.34
N GLY A 73 -12.71 12.92 -9.32
CA GLY A 73 -14.12 13.12 -8.98
C GLY A 73 -15.09 12.12 -9.63
N GLU A 74 -14.63 11.34 -10.62
CA GLU A 74 -15.49 10.41 -11.35
C GLU A 74 -15.75 9.12 -10.56
N VAL A 75 -16.91 8.50 -10.82
CA VAL A 75 -17.34 7.21 -10.27
C VAL A 75 -17.35 6.17 -11.39
N SER A 76 -16.80 4.99 -11.15
CA SER A 76 -16.73 3.92 -12.14
C SER A 76 -18.10 3.30 -12.41
N GLN A 77 -18.20 2.49 -13.46
CA GLN A 77 -19.28 1.50 -13.58
C GLN A 77 -19.03 0.34 -12.62
N ALA A 78 -20.03 -0.51 -12.37
CA ALA A 78 -19.84 -1.70 -11.55
C ALA A 78 -18.95 -2.70 -12.30
N PHE A 79 -17.84 -3.09 -11.69
CA PHE A 79 -16.96 -4.12 -12.24
C PHE A 79 -16.76 -5.23 -11.22
N ARG A 80 -16.33 -6.39 -11.72
CA ARG A 80 -16.00 -7.53 -10.87
C ARG A 80 -14.52 -7.47 -10.51
N MET A 81 -14.22 -7.75 -9.26
CA MET A 81 -12.86 -7.91 -8.77
C MET A 81 -12.78 -9.11 -7.84
N MET A 82 -11.59 -9.68 -7.71
CA MET A 82 -11.33 -10.69 -6.69
C MET A 82 -10.92 -9.99 -5.40
N ASP A 83 -11.60 -10.29 -4.30
CA ASP A 83 -11.16 -9.84 -2.98
C ASP A 83 -9.93 -10.66 -2.55
N GLU A 84 -8.80 -10.00 -2.34
CA GLU A 84 -7.55 -10.66 -1.91
C GLU A 84 -7.68 -11.36 -0.55
N LYS A 85 -8.60 -10.92 0.31
CA LYS A 85 -8.77 -11.50 1.65
C LYS A 85 -9.58 -12.79 1.65
N THR A 86 -10.61 -12.85 0.80
CA THR A 86 -11.59 -13.95 0.80
C THR A 86 -11.45 -14.86 -0.41
N GLY A 87 -10.74 -14.42 -1.46
CA GLY A 87 -10.64 -15.11 -2.75
C GLY A 87 -11.95 -15.15 -3.52
N GLN A 88 -12.97 -14.40 -3.07
CA GLN A 88 -14.29 -14.40 -3.69
C GLN A 88 -14.41 -13.32 -4.76
N GLU A 89 -15.16 -13.63 -5.82
CA GLU A 89 -15.51 -12.66 -6.85
C GLU A 89 -16.59 -11.72 -6.29
N ILE A 90 -16.23 -10.45 -6.13
CA ILE A 90 -17.11 -9.39 -5.65
C ILE A 90 -17.36 -8.38 -6.75
N CYS A 91 -18.46 -7.63 -6.64
CA CYS A 91 -18.75 -6.50 -7.52
C CYS A 91 -18.47 -5.20 -6.75
N ALA A 92 -17.72 -4.29 -7.37
CA ALA A 92 -17.31 -3.03 -6.75
C ALA A 92 -17.55 -1.83 -7.67
N ILE A 93 -17.70 -0.67 -7.06
CA ILE A 93 -17.68 0.65 -7.71
C ILE A 93 -16.62 1.47 -6.98
N VAL A 94 -15.79 2.18 -7.74
CA VAL A 94 -14.73 3.03 -7.18
C VAL A 94 -14.96 4.50 -7.56
N LYS A 95 -14.51 5.41 -6.70
CA LYS A 95 -14.48 6.85 -6.96
C LYS A 95 -13.04 7.34 -6.85
N LEU A 96 -12.56 8.01 -7.88
CA LEU A 96 -11.22 8.60 -7.85
C LEU A 96 -11.29 9.96 -7.13
N LYS A 97 -10.86 10.03 -5.87
CA LYS A 97 -10.93 11.27 -5.09
C LYS A 97 -9.87 12.29 -5.51
N ASP A 98 -8.64 11.82 -5.73
CA ASP A 98 -7.50 12.65 -6.09
C ASP A 98 -6.50 11.80 -6.87
N ARG A 99 -5.75 12.42 -7.80
CA ARG A 99 -4.70 11.77 -8.58
C ARG A 99 -3.47 12.67 -8.56
N ILE A 100 -2.41 12.15 -7.98
CA ILE A 100 -1.10 12.79 -8.02
C ILE A 100 -0.39 12.25 -9.26
N GLU A 101 -0.09 13.13 -10.22
CA GLU A 101 0.67 12.74 -11.41
C GLU A 101 2.07 12.29 -11.04
N SER A 102 2.66 11.42 -11.89
CA SER A 102 4.04 11.00 -11.73
C SER A 102 4.95 12.22 -11.87
N HIS A 103 5.40 12.76 -10.75
CA HIS A 103 6.39 13.81 -10.68
C HIS A 103 7.73 13.21 -10.27
N ARG A 104 8.82 13.91 -10.61
CA ARG A 104 10.12 13.58 -10.05
C ARG A 104 10.05 13.86 -8.55
N ALA A 105 10.54 12.92 -7.74
CA ALA A 105 10.46 13.03 -6.28
C ALA A 105 11.01 14.39 -5.82
N ASN A 106 10.17 15.17 -5.14
CA ASN A 106 10.48 16.52 -4.71
C ASN A 106 10.54 16.55 -3.18
N ILE A 107 11.54 17.23 -2.64
CA ILE A 107 11.73 17.34 -1.18
C ILE A 107 10.52 17.99 -0.50
N THR A 108 9.79 18.88 -1.19
CA THR A 108 8.61 19.57 -0.66
C THR A 108 7.43 18.63 -0.45
N ASP A 109 7.13 17.78 -1.43
CA ASP A 109 5.93 16.95 -1.44
C ASP A 109 6.18 15.56 -0.81
N ASP A 110 7.40 15.05 -0.96
CA ASP A 110 7.80 13.70 -0.55
C ASP A 110 8.68 13.68 0.72
N PHE A 111 8.77 14.80 1.46
CA PHE A 111 9.67 14.93 2.60
C PHE A 111 9.58 13.75 3.57
N GLN A 112 8.36 13.33 3.92
CA GLN A 112 8.14 12.25 4.89
C GLN A 112 8.70 10.91 4.40
N VAL A 113 8.49 10.60 3.12
CA VAL A 113 8.96 9.36 2.49
C VAL A 113 10.48 9.38 2.34
N LEU A 114 11.05 10.50 1.87
CA LEU A 114 12.50 10.65 1.77
C LEU A 114 13.17 10.58 3.14
N LYS A 115 12.57 11.21 4.16
CA LYS A 115 13.06 11.18 5.53
C LYS A 115 13.06 9.75 6.09
N SER A 116 11.99 8.98 5.91
CA SER A 116 11.92 7.60 6.40
C SER A 116 12.95 6.71 5.71
N MET A 117 13.10 6.84 4.39
CA MET A 117 14.07 6.07 3.60
C MET A 117 15.52 6.39 4.04
N ILE A 118 15.86 7.66 4.21
CA ILE A 118 17.19 8.08 4.66
C ILE A 118 17.43 7.63 6.11
N LEU A 119 16.41 7.73 6.97
CA LEU A 119 16.50 7.29 8.36
C LEU A 119 16.79 5.79 8.44
N GLN A 120 16.06 4.97 7.68
CA GLN A 120 16.29 3.53 7.61
C GLN A 120 17.71 3.21 7.10
N LYS A 121 18.16 3.91 6.05
CA LYS A 121 19.52 3.74 5.53
C LYS A 121 20.58 4.03 6.61
N ARG A 122 20.44 5.15 7.33
CA ARG A 122 21.38 5.53 8.40
C ARG A 122 21.33 4.59 9.60
N GLN A 123 20.15 4.12 9.98
CA GLN A 123 20.00 3.11 11.03
C GLN A 123 20.69 1.81 10.65
N ASN A 124 20.53 1.37 9.40
CA ASN A 124 21.21 0.17 8.91
C ASN A 124 22.73 0.36 8.88
N GLU A 125 23.24 1.51 8.39
CA GLU A 125 24.67 1.82 8.43
C GLU A 125 25.25 1.81 9.86
N ALA A 126 24.52 2.40 10.82
CA ALA A 126 24.92 2.37 12.23
C ALA A 126 24.91 0.94 12.81
N LEU A 127 23.90 0.15 12.46
CA LEU A 127 23.80 -1.26 12.86
C LEU A 127 24.96 -2.08 12.29
N GLN A 128 25.30 -1.92 11.01
CA GLN A 128 26.41 -2.61 10.37
C GLN A 128 27.76 -2.29 11.04
N LYS A 129 27.99 -1.01 11.36
CA LYS A 129 29.19 -0.59 12.10
C LYS A 129 29.24 -1.22 13.50
N TRP A 130 28.12 -1.17 14.22
CA TRP A 130 28.02 -1.76 15.55
C TRP A 130 28.26 -3.29 15.53
N ILE A 131 27.71 -4.00 14.53
CA ILE A 131 27.95 -5.44 14.34
C ILE A 131 29.44 -5.70 14.12
N ALA A 132 30.09 -4.96 13.21
CA ALA A 132 31.51 -5.13 12.91
C ALA A 132 32.41 -4.88 14.12
N GLU A 133 32.09 -3.87 14.95
CA GLU A 133 32.81 -3.61 16.20
C GLU A 133 32.59 -4.74 17.22
N LYS A 134 31.34 -5.21 17.39
CA LYS A 134 31.02 -6.28 18.32
C LYS A 134 31.68 -7.61 17.96
N ILE A 135 31.75 -7.95 16.68
CA ILE A 135 32.48 -9.14 16.20
C ILE A 135 33.96 -9.08 16.59
N LYS A 136 34.59 -7.90 16.49
CA LYS A 136 36.00 -7.72 16.88
C LYS A 136 36.21 -7.88 18.39
N THR A 137 35.36 -7.26 19.21
CA THR A 137 35.52 -7.27 20.67
C THR A 137 35.08 -8.57 21.34
N THR A 138 34.09 -9.26 20.77
CA THR A 138 33.56 -10.48 21.37
C THR A 138 34.46 -11.67 21.02
N TYR A 139 34.69 -12.55 21.99
CA TYR A 139 35.34 -13.84 21.73
C TYR A 139 34.29 -14.81 21.16
N THR A 140 34.42 -15.13 19.88
CA THR A 140 33.55 -16.06 19.16
C THR A 140 34.36 -17.29 18.73
N ARG A 141 33.90 -18.49 19.08
CA ARG A 141 34.50 -19.75 18.66
C ARG A 141 33.52 -20.50 17.75
N ILE A 142 33.88 -20.65 16.49
CA ILE A 142 33.08 -21.38 15.49
C ILE A 142 33.56 -22.83 15.43
N ASN A 143 32.59 -23.76 15.44
CA ASN A 143 32.84 -25.19 15.28
C ASN A 143 33.55 -25.45 13.93
N PRO A 144 34.66 -26.21 13.89
CA PRO A 144 35.45 -26.45 12.69
C PRO A 144 34.66 -26.82 11.42
N GLU A 145 33.58 -27.61 11.54
CA GLU A 145 32.71 -27.99 10.41
C GLU A 145 32.09 -26.80 9.67
N TRP A 146 31.89 -25.67 10.36
CA TRP A 146 31.17 -24.50 9.84
C TRP A 146 32.09 -23.36 9.41
N ARG A 147 33.42 -23.53 9.50
CA ARG A 147 34.40 -22.49 9.16
C ARG A 147 34.56 -22.24 7.65
N ASN A 148 34.10 -23.18 6.82
CA ASN A 148 34.24 -23.08 5.36
C ASN A 148 33.04 -22.38 4.67
N HIS A 149 32.09 -21.83 5.43
CA HIS A 149 30.93 -21.12 4.87
C HIS A 149 31.17 -19.60 4.77
N THR A 150 30.53 -18.99 3.76
CA THR A 150 30.56 -17.55 3.56
C THR A 150 29.60 -16.86 4.53
N PHE A 151 30.15 -16.08 5.46
CA PHE A 151 29.36 -15.28 6.40
C PHE A 151 29.00 -13.91 5.79
N GLN A 152 27.81 -13.40 6.12
CA GLN A 152 27.35 -12.08 5.65
C GLN A 152 28.18 -10.90 6.19
N HIS A 153 28.75 -11.05 7.39
CA HIS A 153 29.68 -10.07 7.95
C HIS A 153 31.07 -10.70 8.06
N GLU A 154 32.11 -9.93 7.76
CA GLU A 154 33.49 -10.40 7.89
C GLU A 154 33.94 -10.38 9.37
N GLY A 155 34.86 -11.27 9.73
CA GLY A 155 35.50 -11.29 11.06
C GLY A 155 34.92 -12.27 12.08
N TRP A 156 33.92 -13.08 11.72
CA TRP A 156 33.37 -14.14 12.59
C TRP A 156 34.35 -15.30 12.83
N ILE A 157 35.17 -15.61 11.83
CA ILE A 157 36.27 -16.56 11.93
C ILE A 157 37.52 -15.77 12.33
N LYS A 158 38.03 -16.01 13.54
CA LYS A 158 39.34 -15.56 14.01
C LYS A 158 40.35 -16.69 13.90
#